data_AF-A0A535KQ44-F1
#
_entry.id   AF-A0A535KQ44-F1
#
_cell.length_a   1.000
_cell.length_b   1.000
_cell.length_c   1.000
_cell.angle_alpha   90.00
_cell.angle_beta   90.00
_cell.angle_gamma   90.00
#
_symmetry.space_group_name_H-M   'P 1'
#
loop_
_entity.id
_entity.type
_entity.pdbx_description
1 polymer ?
#
loop_
_entity_poly.entity_id
_entity_poly.type
_entity_poly.pdbx_seq_one_letter_code
_entity_poly.pdbx_strand_id
1 'polypeptide(L)'
;MGLARPRGPVLGGERRRDRVAAGELANRSEFRLNLIPATARVFRGEAMDVFLAFHQTYQPVVGSIFLSALVAGLPLFVLFIMLAILRLPAWICALASLLTAAVLGLLVWGMPFGVTVGATTEGMAFGL
;
A
#
# COMPACT_ATOMS: atom_id res chain seq x y z
N MET A 1 61.93 -38.66 48.16
CA MET A 1 61.21 -39.36 47.08
C MET A 1 60.32 -38.33 46.36
N GLY A 2 60.75 -37.88 45.17
CA GLY A 2 59.93 -37.32 44.09
C GLY A 2 59.08 -36.06 44.31
N LEU A 3 59.68 -34.88 44.14
CA LEU A 3 58.96 -33.65 43.80
C LEU A 3 58.52 -33.69 42.33
N ALA A 4 57.22 -33.72 42.06
CA ALA A 4 56.65 -33.47 40.73
C ALA A 4 55.56 -32.41 40.85
N ARG A 5 55.94 -31.14 40.82
CA ARG A 5 54.98 -30.05 40.57
C ARG A 5 54.61 -30.06 39.10
N PRO A 6 53.32 -30.07 38.72
CA PRO A 6 52.94 -29.95 37.32
C PRO A 6 53.41 -28.59 36.80
N ARG A 7 54.21 -28.61 35.72
CA ARG A 7 54.56 -27.42 34.96
C ARG A 7 53.26 -26.75 34.53
N GLY A 8 53.01 -25.53 35.02
CA GLY A 8 51.87 -24.73 34.58
C GLY A 8 51.92 -24.55 33.05
N PRO A 9 50.77 -24.57 32.37
CA PRO A 9 50.73 -24.34 30.93
C PRO A 9 51.30 -22.96 30.62
N VAL A 10 52.10 -22.88 29.57
CA VAL A 10 52.80 -21.67 29.12
C VAL A 10 51.77 -20.70 28.52
N LEU A 11 50.98 -20.05 29.38
CA LEU A 11 49.88 -19.12 29.07
C LEU A 11 50.38 -17.75 28.59
N GLY A 12 51.40 -17.73 27.73
CA GLY A 12 51.91 -16.52 27.09
C GLY A 12 51.42 -16.35 25.65
N GLY A 13 51.27 -17.46 24.91
CA GLY A 13 50.95 -17.45 23.48
C GLY A 13 49.44 -17.50 23.16
N GLU A 14 48.68 -18.32 23.89
CA GLU A 14 47.25 -18.54 23.63
C GLU A 14 46.40 -17.31 23.93
N ARG A 15 46.64 -16.59 25.04
CA ARG A 15 45.94 -15.33 25.33
C ARG A 15 46.09 -14.27 24.23
N ARG A 16 47.20 -14.31 23.48
CA ARG A 16 47.43 -13.41 22.35
C ARG A 16 46.61 -13.86 21.14
N ARG A 17 46.47 -15.17 20.90
CA ARG A 17 45.62 -15.73 19.84
C ARG A 17 44.14 -15.49 20.14
N ASP A 18 43.72 -15.64 21.39
CA ASP A 18 42.32 -15.42 21.80
C ASP A 18 41.93 -13.94 21.69
N ARG A 19 42.83 -13.01 22.05
CA ARG A 19 42.60 -11.57 21.83
C ARG A 19 42.56 -11.19 20.36
N VAL A 20 43.40 -11.81 19.53
CA VAL A 20 43.39 -11.56 18.08
C VAL A 20 42.15 -12.16 17.42
N ALA A 21 41.71 -13.36 17.84
CA ALA A 21 40.47 -13.97 17.39
C ALA A 21 39.24 -13.15 17.83
N ALA A 22 39.21 -12.67 19.08
CA ALA A 22 38.14 -11.80 19.57
C ALA A 22 38.06 -10.47 18.80
N GLY A 23 39.21 -9.87 18.45
CA GLY A 23 39.27 -8.66 17.62
C GLY A 23 38.78 -8.90 16.19
N GLU A 24 39.11 -10.05 15.60
CA GLU A 24 38.64 -10.44 14.28
C GLU A 24 37.13 -10.70 14.27
N LEU A 25 36.59 -11.34 15.32
CA LEU A 25 35.15 -11.54 15.47
C LEU A 25 34.38 -10.21 15.63
N ALA A 26 34.93 -9.27 16.39
CA ALA A 26 34.35 -7.93 16.53
C ALA A 26 34.33 -7.23 15.18
N ASN A 27 35.45 -7.18 14.47
CA ASN A 27 35.55 -6.57 13.13
C ASN A 27 34.62 -7.27 12.12
N ARG A 28 34.52 -8.60 12.15
CA ARG A 28 33.61 -9.38 11.30
C ARG A 28 32.15 -9.11 11.61
N SER A 29 31.78 -8.89 12.87
CA SER A 29 30.41 -8.58 13.26
C SER A 29 30.00 -7.17 12.83
N GLU A 30 30.89 -6.19 12.98
CA GLU A 30 30.68 -4.81 12.52
C GLU A 30 30.59 -4.75 11.01
N PHE A 31 31.51 -5.44 10.30
CA PHE A 31 31.50 -5.55 8.85
C PHE A 31 30.24 -6.25 8.33
N ARG A 32 29.78 -7.31 9.00
CA ARG A 32 28.53 -8.01 8.64
C ARG A 32 27.29 -7.18 8.90
N LEU A 33 27.26 -6.38 9.96
CA LEU A 33 26.17 -5.43 10.24
C LEU A 33 26.11 -4.29 9.22
N ASN A 34 27.27 -3.85 8.70
CA ASN A 34 27.34 -2.82 7.65
C ASN A 34 27.08 -3.36 6.23
N LEU A 35 27.30 -4.65 5.99
CA LEU A 35 27.07 -5.28 4.68
C LEU A 35 25.62 -5.73 4.47
N ILE A 36 24.79 -5.72 5.51
CA ILE A 36 23.35 -5.91 5.33
C ILE A 36 22.81 -4.60 4.74
N PRO A 37 22.41 -4.58 3.45
CA PRO A 37 21.82 -3.38 2.89
C PRO A 37 20.61 -3.02 3.75
N ALA A 38 20.47 -1.75 4.16
CA ALA A 38 19.34 -1.29 4.98
C ALA A 38 17.99 -1.75 4.42
N THR A 39 17.90 -1.93 3.10
CA THR A 39 16.81 -2.52 2.36
C THR A 39 16.44 -3.94 2.80
N ALA A 40 17.39 -4.84 3.10
CA ALA A 40 17.09 -6.22 3.51
C ALA A 40 16.51 -6.35 4.93
N ARG A 41 16.59 -5.29 5.75
CA ARG A 41 15.89 -5.20 7.05
C ARG A 41 14.44 -4.74 6.90
N VAL A 42 14.18 -3.83 5.96
CA VAL A 42 12.83 -3.35 5.64
C VAL A 42 12.01 -4.47 4.97
N PHE A 43 12.54 -5.14 3.95
CA PHE A 43 11.80 -6.16 3.19
C PHE A 43 11.39 -7.45 3.93
N ARG A 44 11.88 -7.70 5.16
CA ARG A 44 11.62 -8.94 5.90
C ARG A 44 10.19 -9.01 6.47
N GLY A 45 9.56 -7.86 6.74
CA GLY A 45 8.18 -7.77 7.25
C GLY A 45 7.15 -7.42 6.17
N GLU A 46 7.53 -6.52 5.26
CA GLU A 46 6.60 -5.93 4.26
C GLU A 46 6.08 -6.93 3.22
N ALA A 47 6.84 -7.99 2.90
CA ALA A 47 6.44 -8.91 1.84
C ALA A 47 5.17 -9.70 2.20
N MET A 48 4.92 -9.96 3.49
CA MET A 48 3.74 -10.71 3.94
C MET A 48 2.52 -9.79 4.13
N ASP A 49 2.74 -8.54 4.55
CA ASP A 49 1.70 -7.51 4.69
C ASP A 49 1.23 -6.95 3.35
N VAL A 50 2.14 -6.77 2.36
CA VAL A 50 1.79 -6.30 1.01
C VAL A 50 0.85 -7.27 0.29
N PHE A 51 0.99 -8.59 0.50
CA PHE A 51 0.06 -9.57 -0.08
C PHE A 51 -1.29 -9.64 0.67
N LEU A 52 -1.40 -9.13 1.91
CA LEU A 52 -2.64 -9.11 2.69
C LEU A 52 -3.35 -7.74 2.73
N ALA A 53 -2.70 -6.64 2.33
CA ALA A 53 -3.19 -5.28 2.59
C ALA A 53 -4.07 -4.66 1.48
N PHE A 54 -4.86 -5.45 0.76
CA PHE A 54 -5.94 -4.90 -0.08
C PHE A 54 -7.23 -4.75 0.75
N HIS A 55 -7.41 -3.58 1.35
CA HIS A 55 -8.63 -3.24 2.10
C HIS A 55 -9.55 -2.33 1.26
N GLN A 56 -10.46 -2.93 0.49
CA GLN A 56 -11.35 -2.20 -0.40
C GLN A 56 -12.57 -1.66 0.38
N THR A 57 -12.51 -0.40 0.77
CA THR A 57 -13.59 0.28 1.48
C THR A 57 -14.74 0.59 0.50
N TYR A 58 -15.75 -0.27 0.50
CA TYR A 58 -16.98 -0.15 -0.30
C TYR A 58 -18.12 0.63 0.39
N GLN A 59 -17.83 1.33 1.49
CA GLN A 59 -18.86 1.94 2.35
C GLN A 59 -18.77 3.48 2.41
N PRO A 60 -18.88 4.19 1.29
CA PRO A 60 -18.97 5.66 1.30
C PRO A 60 -20.32 6.14 1.88
N VAL A 61 -21.38 5.31 1.85
CA VAL A 61 -22.73 5.68 2.33
C VAL A 61 -23.18 4.78 3.48
N VAL A 62 -23.17 5.33 4.70
CA VAL A 62 -23.84 4.78 5.91
C VAL A 62 -23.46 3.32 6.22
N GLY A 63 -22.25 2.87 5.88
CA GLY A 63 -21.78 1.52 6.24
C GLY A 63 -22.46 0.37 5.48
N SER A 64 -23.30 0.65 4.47
CA SER A 64 -24.08 -0.37 3.76
C SER A 64 -23.73 -0.43 2.26
N ILE A 65 -23.32 -1.63 1.83
CA ILE A 65 -23.00 -1.93 0.43
C ILE A 65 -24.22 -1.79 -0.49
N PHE A 66 -25.42 -2.10 0.00
CA PHE A 66 -26.65 -2.04 -0.79
C PHE A 66 -27.05 -0.59 -1.08
N LEU A 67 -26.93 0.28 -0.07
CA LEU A 67 -27.23 1.70 -0.24
C LEU A 67 -26.23 2.35 -1.21
N SER A 68 -24.95 2.02 -1.06
CA SER A 68 -23.89 2.54 -1.92
C SER A 68 -24.05 2.07 -3.38
N ALA A 69 -24.47 0.81 -3.59
CA ALA A 69 -24.76 0.28 -4.92
C ALA A 69 -25.96 0.97 -5.59
N LEU A 70 -27.02 1.26 -4.83
CA LEU A 70 -28.19 1.98 -5.36
C LEU A 70 -27.82 3.42 -5.75
N VAL A 71 -27.03 4.10 -4.92
CA VAL A 71 -26.57 5.46 -5.19
C VAL A 71 -25.63 5.49 -6.40
N ALA A 72 -24.74 4.51 -6.55
CA ALA A 72 -23.90 4.37 -7.75
C ALA A 72 -24.74 4.11 -9.03
N GLY A 73 -25.93 3.51 -8.89
CA GLY A 73 -26.86 3.29 -10.00
C GLY A 73 -27.72 4.50 -10.40
N LEU A 74 -27.80 5.56 -9.58
CA LEU A 74 -28.61 6.76 -9.88
C LEU A 74 -28.35 7.39 -11.26
N PRO A 75 -27.09 7.54 -11.73
CA PRO A 75 -26.83 8.12 -13.04
C PRO A 75 -27.48 7.32 -14.18
N LEU A 76 -27.51 5.99 -14.05
CA LEU A 76 -28.17 5.10 -15.00
C LEU A 76 -29.69 5.24 -14.93
N PHE A 77 -30.26 5.31 -13.73
CA PHE A 77 -31.71 5.56 -13.57
C PHE A 77 -32.13 6.87 -14.22
N VAL A 78 -31.36 7.95 -14.05
CA VAL A 78 -31.62 9.24 -14.71
C VAL A 78 -31.61 9.08 -16.22
N LEU A 79 -30.60 8.42 -16.78
CA LEU A 79 -30.48 8.18 -18.22
C LEU A 79 -31.66 7.36 -18.75
N PHE A 80 -31.99 6.25 -18.09
CA PHE A 80 -33.11 5.39 -18.49
C PHE A 80 -34.46 6.09 -18.36
N ILE A 81 -34.72 6.82 -17.28
CA ILE A 81 -35.97 7.58 -17.11
C ILE A 81 -36.10 8.62 -18.23
N MET A 82 -35.01 9.32 -18.56
CA MET A 82 -35.07 10.40 -19.53
C MET A 82 -35.20 9.91 -20.98
N LEU A 83 -34.65 8.73 -21.30
CA LEU A 83 -34.84 8.05 -22.59
C LEU A 83 -36.18 7.32 -22.69
N ALA A 84 -36.55 6.55 -21.66
CA ALA A 84 -37.71 5.67 -21.68
C ALA A 84 -39.03 6.43 -21.47
N ILE A 85 -39.04 7.45 -20.61
CA ILE A 85 -40.26 8.18 -20.24
C ILE A 85 -40.35 9.52 -21.00
N LEU A 86 -39.28 10.32 -20.97
CA LEU A 86 -39.31 11.69 -21.49
C LEU A 86 -38.99 11.80 -22.99
N ARG A 87 -38.52 10.73 -23.65
CA ARG A 87 -38.16 10.69 -25.08
C ARG A 87 -37.33 11.89 -25.54
N LEU A 88 -36.40 12.34 -24.68
CA LEU A 88 -35.53 13.48 -24.97
C LEU A 88 -34.39 13.08 -25.92
N PRO A 89 -33.78 14.05 -26.63
CA PRO A 89 -32.61 13.80 -27.46
C PRO A 89 -31.49 13.16 -26.63
N ALA A 90 -30.85 12.12 -27.16
CA ALA A 90 -29.84 11.33 -26.44
C ALA A 90 -28.69 12.16 -25.86
N TRP A 91 -28.32 13.27 -26.51
CA TRP A 91 -27.26 14.16 -26.05
C TRP A 91 -27.59 14.88 -24.73
N ILE A 92 -28.86 15.26 -24.52
CA ILE A 92 -29.32 15.89 -23.26
C ILE A 92 -29.36 14.86 -22.14
N CYS A 93 -29.79 13.64 -22.45
CA CYS A 93 -29.81 12.53 -21.49
C CYS A 93 -28.41 12.21 -20.96
N ALA A 94 -27.43 12.13 -21.86
CA ALA A 94 -26.03 11.88 -21.51
C ALA A 94 -25.45 12.99 -20.62
N LEU A 95 -25.69 14.26 -20.97
CA LEU A 95 -25.21 15.40 -20.16
C LEU A 95 -25.84 15.43 -18.76
N ALA A 96 -27.13 15.15 -18.64
CA ALA A 96 -27.80 15.14 -17.34
C ALA A 96 -27.35 13.98 -16.45
N SER A 97 -27.17 12.77 -17.00
CA SER A 97 -26.64 11.64 -16.24
C SER A 97 -25.19 11.87 -15.82
N LEU A 98 -24.38 12.50 -16.68
CA LEU A 98 -23.00 12.86 -16.39
C LEU A 98 -22.93 13.87 -15.22
N LEU A 99 -23.74 14.93 -15.27
CA LEU A 99 -23.82 15.92 -14.20
C LEU A 99 -24.22 15.26 -12.88
N THR A 100 -25.20 14.35 -12.92
CA THR A 100 -25.65 13.59 -11.75
C THR A 100 -24.51 12.77 -11.16
N ALA A 101 -23.73 12.06 -12.00
CA ALA A 101 -22.58 11.29 -11.56
C ALA A 101 -21.48 12.17 -10.94
N ALA A 102 -21.17 13.32 -11.54
CA ALA A 102 -20.17 14.25 -11.02
C ALA A 102 -20.56 14.80 -9.64
N VAL A 103 -21.83 15.21 -9.47
CA VAL A 103 -22.36 15.71 -8.19
C VAL A 103 -22.33 14.62 -7.12
N LEU A 104 -22.69 13.38 -7.46
CA LEU A 104 -22.61 12.25 -6.53
C LEU A 104 -21.16 11.94 -6.15
N GLY A 105 -20.20 11.97 -7.08
CA GLY A 105 -18.79 11.75 -6.77
C GLY A 105 -18.23 12.79 -5.80
N LEU A 106 -18.63 14.05 -5.94
CA LEU A 106 -18.24 15.15 -5.05
C LEU A 106 -18.88 15.01 -3.66
N LEU A 107 -20.20 14.83 -3.60
CA LEU A 107 -20.94 14.88 -2.32
C LEU A 107 -20.94 13.56 -1.55
N VAL A 108 -20.96 12.43 -2.25
CA VAL A 108 -21.10 11.10 -1.64
C VAL A 108 -19.75 10.43 -1.43
N TRP A 109 -18.85 10.53 -2.40
CA TRP A 109 -17.51 9.94 -2.34
C TRP A 109 -16.43 10.91 -1.86
N GLY A 110 -16.75 12.20 -1.68
CA GLY A 110 -15.79 13.21 -1.21
C GLY A 110 -14.62 13.42 -2.18
N MET A 111 -14.81 13.18 -3.48
CA MET A 111 -13.73 13.31 -4.45
C MET A 111 -13.24 14.76 -4.54
N PRO A 112 -11.93 15.01 -4.59
CA PRO A 112 -11.40 16.36 -4.75
C PRO A 112 -11.78 16.91 -6.13
N PHE A 113 -12.19 18.19 -6.17
CA PHE A 113 -12.78 18.82 -7.36
C PHE A 113 -11.93 18.66 -8.63
N GLY A 114 -10.60 18.78 -8.51
CA GLY A 114 -9.68 18.59 -9.64
C GLY A 114 -9.74 17.18 -10.25
N VAL A 115 -9.90 16.14 -9.42
CA VAL A 115 -10.02 14.76 -9.89
C VAL A 115 -11.38 14.51 -10.52
N THR A 116 -12.45 15.07 -9.95
CA THR A 116 -13.80 14.96 -10.54
C THR A 116 -13.86 15.62 -11.92
N VAL A 117 -13.32 16.83 -12.07
CA VAL A 117 -13.28 17.52 -13.37
C VAL A 117 -12.39 16.75 -14.35
N GLY A 118 -11.20 16.31 -13.93
CA GLY A 118 -10.31 15.50 -14.76
C GLY A 118 -10.96 14.22 -15.28
N ALA A 119 -11.57 13.43 -14.39
CA ALA A 119 -12.29 12.20 -14.76
C ALA A 119 -13.50 12.48 -15.66
N THR A 120 -14.21 13.60 -15.43
CA THR A 120 -15.33 14.01 -16.28
C THR A 120 -14.87 14.38 -17.68
N THR A 121 -13.77 15.13 -17.79
CA THR A 121 -13.19 15.51 -19.10
C THR A 121 -12.61 14.31 -19.84
N GLU A 122 -11.98 13.35 -19.15
CA GLU A 122 -11.58 12.08 -19.76
C GLU A 122 -12.82 11.33 -20.28
N GLY A 123 -13.88 11.20 -19.47
CA GLY A 123 -15.12 10.57 -19.90
C GLY A 123 -15.76 11.23 -21.13
N MET A 124 -15.72 12.57 -21.23
CA MET A 124 -16.18 13.29 -22.41
C MET A 124 -15.28 13.06 -23.63
N ALA A 125 -13.96 13.02 -23.44
CA ALA A 125 -12.99 12.82 -24.52
C ALA A 125 -13.07 11.41 -25.12
N PHE A 126 -13.33 10.40 -24.29
CA PHE A 126 -13.50 9.01 -24.72
C PHE A 126 -14.95 8.62 -25.08
N GLY A 127 -15.90 9.54 -24.94
CA GLY A 127 -17.33 9.29 -25.16
C GLY A 127 -17.86 9.61 -26.57
N LEU A 128 -17.02 10.16 -27.46
CA LEU A 128 -17.29 10.44 -28.87
C LEU A 128 -16.83 9.26 -29.75
#